data_AF-A0A1H7LFA6-F1
#
_entry.id   AF-A0A1H7LFA6-F1
#
_cell.length_a   1.000
_cell.length_b   1.000
_cell.length_c   1.000
_cell.angle_alpha   90.00
_cell.angle_beta   90.00
_cell.angle_gamma   90.00
#
_symmetry.space_group_name_H-M   'P 1'
#
loop_
_entity.id
_entity.type
_entity.pdbx_description
1 polymer ?
#
loop_
_entity_poly.entity_id
_entity_poly.type
_entity_poly.pdbx_seq_one_letter_code
_entity_poly.pdbx_strand_id
1 'polypeptide(L)'
;MVTNHDTADRTRSTVPKPEASPRVIDIDVPLLSHDHTRPRLRDVAGPHGLAVVCVGKTGERGFQMLYLFAGVCARLEECGVNVVFVYQKASARRVQDATSVLAARFKSRPSLLLDDGGRFFAKPPGPRSLRMFHFDGQMQPLDSADIALDSPAWEATLRARLEDIAERAMH
;
A
#
# COMPACT_ATOMS: atom_id res chain seq x y z
N MET A 1 7.30 -42.56 -53.53
CA MET A 1 7.88 -41.45 -52.75
C MET A 1 6.73 -40.85 -51.95
N VAL A 2 6.47 -41.34 -50.73
CA VAL A 2 7.09 -40.92 -49.44
C VAL A 2 6.66 -39.49 -49.09
N THR A 3 5.99 -39.11 -48.01
CA THR A 3 5.32 -39.72 -46.83
C THR A 3 4.56 -38.58 -46.13
N ASN A 4 3.52 -38.90 -45.35
CA ASN A 4 2.93 -38.06 -44.30
C ASN A 4 3.95 -37.48 -43.31
N HIS A 5 3.68 -36.29 -42.77
CA HIS A 5 3.92 -35.81 -41.39
C HIS A 5 3.43 -34.35 -41.33
N ASP A 6 2.98 -33.75 -40.24
CA ASP A 6 2.57 -34.15 -38.90
C ASP A 6 2.19 -32.82 -38.21
N THR A 7 1.54 -32.95 -37.06
CA THR A 7 1.61 -32.06 -35.90
C THR A 7 0.73 -30.80 -35.88
N ALA A 8 -0.30 -30.92 -35.04
CA ALA A 8 -0.81 -29.90 -34.14
C ALA A 8 0.30 -28.99 -33.56
N ASP A 9 -0.03 -27.78 -33.11
CA ASP A 9 0.14 -27.40 -31.70
C ASP A 9 -0.21 -25.91 -31.49
N ARG A 10 -1.04 -25.67 -30.47
CA ARG A 10 -1.18 -24.44 -29.67
C ARG A 10 -1.09 -23.10 -30.39
N THR A 11 -2.25 -22.51 -30.64
CA THR A 11 -2.46 -21.10 -30.28
C THR A 11 -2.13 -20.93 -28.80
N ARG A 12 -0.86 -20.62 -28.50
CA ARG A 12 -0.46 -20.04 -27.22
C ARG A 12 -1.24 -18.75 -27.08
N SER A 13 -2.29 -18.80 -26.28
CA SER A 13 -2.79 -17.64 -25.57
C SER A 13 -1.61 -17.12 -24.75
N THR A 14 -0.87 -16.18 -25.32
CA THR A 14 0.06 -15.34 -24.58
C THR A 14 -0.80 -14.51 -23.65
N VAL A 15 -1.05 -15.05 -22.46
CA VAL A 15 -1.42 -14.24 -21.31
C VAL A 15 -0.44 -13.06 -21.31
N PRO A 16 -0.90 -11.81 -21.44
CA PRO A 16 0.01 -10.69 -21.31
C PRO A 16 0.63 -10.78 -19.92
N LYS A 17 1.92 -11.09 -19.90
CA LYS A 17 2.79 -10.93 -18.74
C LYS A 17 2.51 -9.51 -18.23
N PRO A 18 2.17 -9.31 -16.95
CA PRO A 18 1.93 -7.97 -16.45
C PRO A 18 3.20 -7.18 -16.71
N GLU A 19 3.10 -6.22 -17.64
CA GLU A 19 4.14 -5.22 -17.86
C GLU A 19 4.46 -4.66 -16.48
N ALA A 20 5.72 -4.72 -16.09
CA ALA A 20 6.16 -4.20 -14.81
C ALA A 20 5.75 -2.72 -14.79
N SER A 21 4.63 -2.43 -14.11
CA SER A 21 4.10 -1.09 -13.98
C SER A 21 5.25 -0.18 -13.55
N PRO A 22 5.48 0.96 -14.23
CA PRO A 22 6.54 1.87 -13.86
C PRO A 22 6.41 2.13 -12.36
N ARG A 23 7.47 1.87 -11.59
CA ARG A 23 7.42 1.97 -10.11
C ARG A 23 6.93 3.36 -9.72
N VAL A 24 5.66 3.43 -9.33
CA VAL A 24 4.96 4.67 -9.01
C VAL A 24 5.44 5.24 -7.66
N ILE A 25 6.05 4.38 -6.83
CA ILE A 25 6.68 4.71 -5.56
C ILE A 25 8.10 4.13 -5.48
N ASP A 26 8.96 4.79 -4.71
CA ASP A 26 10.31 4.33 -4.38
C ASP A 26 10.35 3.82 -2.94
N ILE A 27 10.44 2.50 -2.78
CA ILE A 27 10.42 1.80 -1.49
C ILE A 27 11.70 2.00 -0.65
N ASP A 28 12.77 2.50 -1.26
CA ASP A 28 14.09 2.69 -0.64
C ASP A 28 14.29 4.09 -0.07
N VAL A 29 13.36 5.01 -0.36
CA VAL A 29 13.37 6.36 0.21
C VAL A 29 12.99 6.30 1.69
N PRO A 30 13.80 6.88 2.59
CA PRO A 30 13.44 7.02 4.00
C PRO A 30 12.25 7.96 4.18
N LEU A 31 11.26 7.53 4.96
CA LEU A 31 10.04 8.29 5.26
C LEU A 31 10.06 8.72 6.73
N LEU A 32 9.56 9.93 7.03
CA LEU A 32 9.50 10.43 8.40
C LEU A 32 8.34 9.79 9.18
N SER A 33 8.66 9.12 10.27
CA SER A 33 7.71 8.56 11.24
C SER A 33 7.28 9.61 12.29
N HIS A 34 6.20 9.32 13.00
CA HIS A 34 5.67 10.10 14.12
C HIS A 34 6.63 10.21 15.33
N ASP A 35 7.57 9.27 15.47
CA ASP A 35 8.62 9.26 16.49
C ASP A 35 9.94 9.88 16.01
N HIS A 36 9.91 10.57 14.86
CA HIS A 36 11.06 11.18 14.19
C HIS A 36 12.12 10.21 13.66
N THR A 37 11.85 8.90 13.68
CA THR A 37 12.67 7.93 12.95
C THR A 37 12.43 8.05 11.44
N ARG A 38 13.34 7.49 10.64
CA ARG A 38 13.28 7.54 9.18
C ARG A 38 13.32 6.14 8.55
N PRO A 39 12.32 5.28 8.82
CA PRO A 39 12.27 3.96 8.21
C PRO A 39 12.07 4.03 6.70
N ARG A 40 12.60 3.04 5.99
CA ARG A 40 12.19 2.70 4.62
C ARG A 40 11.02 1.72 4.69
N LEU A 41 10.30 1.52 3.59
CA LEU A 41 9.18 0.56 3.58
C LEU A 41 9.63 -0.86 3.91
N ARG A 42 10.83 -1.26 3.46
CA ARG A 42 11.43 -2.56 3.80
C ARG A 42 11.66 -2.76 5.30
N ASP A 43 11.89 -1.68 6.05
CA ASP A 43 12.18 -1.75 7.49
C ASP A 43 10.92 -1.95 8.32
N VAL A 44 9.75 -1.68 7.73
CA VAL A 44 8.43 -1.77 8.38
C VAL A 44 7.57 -2.89 7.79
N ALA A 45 8.10 -3.67 6.85
CA ALA A 45 7.42 -4.83 6.31
C ALA A 45 7.20 -5.89 7.40
N GLY A 46 6.04 -6.55 7.37
CA GLY A 46 5.79 -7.73 8.18
C GLY A 46 6.44 -8.97 7.54
N PRO A 47 6.50 -10.10 8.26
CA PRO A 47 7.10 -11.34 7.75
C PRO A 47 6.46 -11.84 6.44
N HIS A 48 5.17 -11.55 6.22
CA HIS A 48 4.44 -11.97 5.03
C HIS A 48 4.21 -10.84 4.02
N GLY A 49 4.53 -9.60 4.38
CA GLY A 49 4.44 -8.48 3.45
C GLY A 49 4.06 -7.14 4.07
N LEU A 50 3.65 -6.22 3.19
CA LEU A 50 3.31 -4.85 3.55
C LEU A 50 2.17 -4.33 2.66
N ALA A 51 1.12 -3.81 3.29
CA ALA A 51 0.13 -2.98 2.62
C ALA A 51 0.47 -1.50 2.82
N VAL A 52 0.61 -0.76 1.72
CA VAL A 52 0.95 0.66 1.72
C VAL A 52 -0.23 1.44 1.17
N VAL A 53 -0.82 2.32 1.98
CA VAL A 53 -1.90 3.22 1.55
C VAL A 53 -1.35 4.63 1.43
N CYS A 54 -1.13 5.06 0.20
CA CYS A 54 -0.66 6.40 -0.13
C CYS A 54 -1.83 7.37 -0.14
N VAL A 55 -1.78 8.38 0.73
CA VAL A 55 -2.86 9.36 0.88
C VAL A 55 -2.53 10.62 0.08
N GLY A 56 -3.41 10.96 -0.85
CA GLY A 56 -3.30 12.15 -1.67
C GLY A 56 -3.45 13.45 -0.88
N LYS A 57 -3.20 14.57 -1.55
CA LYS A 57 -3.46 15.90 -0.98
C LYS A 57 -4.93 15.99 -0.57
N THR A 58 -5.20 16.72 0.51
CA THR A 58 -6.55 16.91 1.07
C THR A 58 -7.32 15.62 1.39
N GLY A 59 -6.63 14.48 1.50
CA GLY A 59 -7.18 13.26 2.07
C GLY A 59 -7.37 13.33 3.58
N GLU A 60 -7.85 12.22 4.13
CA GLU A 60 -8.15 12.08 5.56
C GLU A 60 -6.90 12.23 6.44
N ARG A 61 -7.09 12.69 7.68
CA ARG A 61 -6.00 12.85 8.65
C ARG A 61 -5.47 11.49 9.11
N GLY A 62 -4.25 11.49 9.63
CA GLY A 62 -3.60 10.27 10.11
C GLY A 62 -4.46 9.49 11.11
N PHE A 63 -4.96 10.17 12.16
CA PHE A 63 -5.81 9.52 13.15
C PHE A 63 -7.11 8.96 12.57
N GLN A 64 -7.70 9.59 11.55
CA GLN A 64 -8.93 9.12 10.92
C GLN A 64 -8.67 7.81 10.18
N MET A 65 -7.57 7.73 9.43
CA MET A 65 -7.16 6.48 8.75
C MET A 65 -6.87 5.38 9.77
N LEU A 66 -6.14 5.69 10.85
CA LEU A 66 -5.87 4.72 11.91
C LEU A 66 -7.15 4.23 12.60
N TYR A 67 -8.10 5.12 12.86
CA TYR A 67 -9.35 4.78 13.54
C TYR A 67 -10.31 3.97 12.64
N LEU A 68 -10.57 4.44 11.42
CA LEU A 68 -11.52 3.82 10.49
C LEU A 68 -11.12 2.39 10.07
N PHE A 69 -9.82 2.12 10.04
CA PHE A 69 -9.25 0.85 9.61
C PHE A 69 -8.58 0.06 10.73
N ALA A 70 -8.76 0.44 12.00
CA ALA A 70 -8.11 -0.20 13.14
C ALA A 70 -8.30 -1.72 13.17
N GLY A 71 -9.54 -2.19 12.96
CA GLY A 71 -9.90 -3.61 12.99
C GLY A 71 -9.23 -4.42 11.88
N VAL A 72 -9.31 -3.96 10.63
CA VAL A 72 -8.69 -4.67 9.50
C VAL A 72 -7.16 -4.61 9.55
N CYS A 73 -6.58 -3.49 10.02
CA CYS A 73 -5.13 -3.39 10.23
C CYS A 73 -4.65 -4.38 11.30
N ALA A 74 -5.38 -4.53 12.41
CA ALA A 74 -5.05 -5.51 13.44
C ALA A 74 -5.07 -6.95 12.89
N ARG A 75 -6.11 -7.29 12.12
CA ARG A 75 -6.22 -8.62 11.47
C ARG A 75 -5.07 -8.88 10.48
N LEU A 76 -4.67 -7.88 9.69
CA LEU A 76 -3.52 -7.98 8.80
C LEU A 76 -2.20 -8.18 9.57
N GLU A 77 -2.01 -7.40 10.65
CA GLU A 77 -0.84 -7.50 11.52
C GLU A 77 -0.72 -8.91 12.14
N GLU A 78 -1.84 -9.51 12.56
CA GLU A 78 -1.92 -10.91 13.04
C GLU A 78 -1.55 -11.92 11.94
N CYS A 79 -1.92 -11.64 10.68
CA CYS A 79 -1.53 -12.43 9.52
C CYS A 79 -0.08 -12.16 9.06
N GLY A 80 0.69 -11.35 9.79
CA GLY A 80 2.08 -11.04 9.44
C GLY A 80 2.24 -10.03 8.31
N VAL A 81 1.19 -9.32 7.92
CA VAL A 81 1.21 -8.24 6.93
C VAL A 81 1.06 -6.90 7.64
N ASN A 82 2.08 -6.06 7.63
CA ASN A 82 1.97 -4.72 8.24
C ASN A 82 1.20 -3.77 7.33
N VAL A 83 0.58 -2.73 7.90
CA VAL A 83 -0.11 -1.67 7.15
C VAL A 83 0.48 -0.32 7.48
N VAL A 84 0.81 0.47 6.46
CA VAL A 84 1.30 1.85 6.63
C VAL A 84 0.53 2.83 5.75
N PHE A 85 0.21 3.98 6.32
CA PHE A 85 -0.35 5.12 5.61
C PHE A 85 0.77 6.12 5.31
N VAL A 86 1.01 6.37 4.02
CA VAL A 86 2.08 7.26 3.56
C VAL A 86 1.49 8.55 3.01
N TYR A 87 1.97 9.68 3.52
CA TYR A 87 1.48 11.00 3.17
C TYR A 87 2.55 11.82 2.46
N GLN A 88 2.12 12.73 1.60
CA GLN A 88 3.01 13.74 1.00
C GLN A 88 3.37 14.84 2.02
N LYS A 89 4.53 15.47 1.86
CA LYS A 89 4.95 16.66 2.62
C LYS A 89 3.86 17.71 2.81
N ALA A 90 3.05 17.98 1.78
CA ALA A 90 1.97 18.96 1.84
C ALA A 90 0.90 18.64 2.91
N SER A 91 0.79 17.37 3.31
CA SER A 91 -0.14 16.87 4.33
C SER A 91 0.50 16.76 5.72
N ALA A 92 1.74 17.22 5.93
CA ALA A 92 2.46 17.08 7.21
C ALA A 92 1.63 17.53 8.42
N ARG A 93 0.96 18.69 8.32
CA ARG A 93 0.10 19.23 9.39
C ARG A 93 -1.08 18.32 9.78
N ARG A 94 -1.49 17.39 8.92
CA ARG A 94 -2.61 16.45 9.12
C ARG A 94 -2.18 15.07 9.64
N VAL A 95 -0.86 14.82 9.64
CA VAL A 95 -0.26 13.53 10.01
C VAL A 95 0.52 13.68 11.31
N GLN A 96 1.10 14.86 11.52
CA GLN A 96 1.88 15.21 12.70
C GLN A 96 1.07 16.06 13.69
N ASP A 97 -0.25 16.17 13.53
CA ASP A 97 -1.09 16.75 14.57
C ASP A 97 -1.07 15.85 15.82
N ALA A 98 -1.31 16.45 16.98
CA ALA A 98 -1.18 15.76 18.27
C ALA A 98 -2.05 14.49 18.34
N THR A 99 -3.26 14.50 17.76
CA THR A 99 -4.16 13.34 17.76
C THR A 99 -3.61 12.21 16.88
N SER A 100 -3.12 12.52 15.67
CA SER A 100 -2.48 11.55 14.78
C SER A 100 -1.22 10.93 15.40
N VAL A 101 -0.37 11.76 16.04
CA VAL A 101 0.83 11.27 16.73
C VAL A 101 0.46 10.38 17.91
N LEU A 102 -0.52 10.77 18.74
CA LEU A 102 -0.98 9.94 19.86
C LEU A 102 -1.56 8.61 19.37
N ALA A 103 -2.42 8.63 18.34
CA ALA A 103 -2.99 7.42 17.76
C ALA A 103 -1.91 6.48 17.21
N ALA A 104 -0.89 7.01 16.54
CA ALA A 104 0.23 6.22 16.04
C ALA A 104 1.10 5.63 17.17
N ARG A 105 1.29 6.36 18.28
CA ARG A 105 2.08 5.87 19.44
C ARG A 105 1.45 4.69 20.15
N PHE A 106 0.12 4.55 20.09
CA PHE A 106 -0.55 3.37 20.65
C PHE A 106 -0.27 2.09 19.85
N LYS A 107 0.24 2.22 18.62
CA LYS A 107 0.73 1.10 17.83
C LYS A 107 2.21 0.88 18.13
N SER A 108 2.60 -0.38 18.30
CA SER A 108 3.99 -0.79 18.52
C SER A 108 4.87 -0.71 17.26
N ARG A 109 4.29 -0.37 16.11
CA ARG A 109 4.95 -0.32 14.80
C ARG A 109 4.61 0.98 14.07
N PRO A 110 5.51 1.51 13.23
CA PRO A 110 5.21 2.67 12.40
C PRO A 110 4.01 2.39 11.51
N SER A 111 2.97 3.21 11.63
CA SER A 111 1.72 3.10 10.87
C SER A 111 1.40 4.38 10.08
N LEU A 112 1.98 5.51 10.45
CA LEU A 112 1.90 6.80 9.74
C LEU A 112 3.30 7.24 9.32
N LEU A 113 3.48 7.46 8.02
CA LEU A 113 4.74 7.86 7.42
C LEU A 113 4.54 9.09 6.53
N LEU A 114 5.53 9.98 6.50
CA LEU A 114 5.52 11.21 5.73
C LEU A 114 6.70 11.25 4.76
N ASP A 115 6.42 11.41 3.46
CA ASP A 115 7.40 11.74 2.44
C ASP A 115 7.75 13.24 2.53
N ASP A 116 8.59 13.59 3.51
CA ASP A 116 9.04 14.96 3.76
C ASP A 116 10.08 15.44 2.74
N GLY A 117 10.80 14.50 2.12
CA GLY A 117 11.76 14.72 1.05
C GLY A 117 11.13 14.87 -0.34
N GLY A 118 9.89 14.44 -0.54
CA GLY A 118 9.19 14.49 -1.83
C GLY A 118 9.78 13.54 -2.87
N ARG A 119 10.44 12.46 -2.42
CA ARG A 119 11.16 11.51 -3.29
C ARG A 119 10.48 10.14 -3.37
N PHE A 120 9.61 9.84 -2.40
CA PHE A 120 8.92 8.55 -2.36
C PHE A 120 7.93 8.41 -3.50
N PHE A 121 7.21 9.48 -3.84
CA PHE A 121 6.24 9.46 -4.93
C PHE A 121 6.87 9.87 -6.27
N ALA A 122 7.06 8.91 -7.18
CA ALA A 122 7.38 9.26 -8.58
C ALA A 122 6.18 9.96 -9.25
N LYS A 123 4.97 9.47 -8.97
CA LYS A 123 3.71 10.16 -9.30
C LYS A 123 2.81 10.19 -8.07
N PRO A 124 2.68 11.34 -7.37
CA PRO A 124 1.81 11.44 -6.20
C PRO A 124 0.35 11.08 -6.54
N PRO A 125 -0.40 10.46 -5.60
CA PRO A 125 -1.85 10.35 -5.73
C PRO A 125 -2.49 11.72 -5.95
N GLY A 126 -3.58 11.75 -6.71
CA GLY A 126 -4.36 12.96 -6.95
C GLY A 126 -4.96 13.53 -5.64
N PRO A 127 -5.43 14.78 -5.66
CA PRO A 127 -6.21 15.32 -4.54
C PRO A 127 -7.42 14.42 -4.24
N ARG A 128 -7.77 14.27 -2.95
CA ARG A 128 -8.89 13.42 -2.50
C ARG A 128 -8.87 12.01 -3.12
N SER A 129 -7.70 11.39 -3.17
CA SER A 129 -7.55 10.00 -3.61
C SER A 129 -6.58 9.24 -2.73
N LEU A 130 -6.72 7.93 -2.72
CA LEU A 130 -5.78 6.97 -2.15
C LEU A 130 -5.18 6.13 -3.26
N ARG A 131 -3.92 5.76 -3.11
CA ARG A 131 -3.30 4.69 -3.89
C ARG A 131 -2.80 3.62 -2.95
N MET A 132 -3.33 2.43 -3.07
CA MET A 132 -2.93 1.27 -2.29
C MET A 132 -1.95 0.41 -3.08
N PHE A 133 -0.94 -0.12 -2.40
CA PHE A 133 -0.05 -1.15 -2.90
C PHE A 133 -0.01 -2.30 -1.90
N HIS A 134 0.07 -3.52 -2.39
CA HIS A 134 0.35 -4.70 -1.61
C HIS A 134 1.68 -5.29 -2.05
N PHE A 135 2.56 -5.55 -1.10
CA PHE A 135 3.86 -6.18 -1.30
C PHE A 135 3.94 -7.50 -0.56
N ASP A 136 4.61 -8.49 -1.14
CA ASP A 136 4.98 -9.72 -0.45
C ASP A 136 6.13 -9.48 0.56
N GLY A 137 6.51 -10.53 1.29
CA GLY A 137 7.63 -10.49 2.25
C GLY A 137 9.00 -10.20 1.62
N GLN A 138 9.14 -10.29 0.29
CA GLN A 138 10.35 -9.91 -0.46
C GLN A 138 10.22 -8.52 -1.11
N MET A 139 9.21 -7.75 -0.71
CA MET A 139 8.90 -6.43 -1.24
C MET A 139 8.63 -6.40 -2.76
N GLN A 140 8.17 -7.51 -3.33
CA GLN A 140 7.65 -7.55 -4.69
C GLN A 140 6.19 -7.09 -4.71
N PRO A 141 5.80 -6.21 -5.65
CA PRO A 141 4.42 -5.74 -5.74
C PRO A 141 3.51 -6.90 -6.19
N LEU A 142 2.47 -7.16 -5.41
CA LEU A 142 1.44 -8.15 -5.68
C LEU A 142 0.17 -7.53 -6.29
N ASP A 143 -0.22 -6.34 -5.82
CA ASP A 143 -1.40 -5.63 -6.30
C ASP A 143 -1.30 -4.12 -6.06
N SER A 144 -2.09 -3.35 -6.81
CA SER A 144 -2.27 -1.92 -6.59
C SER A 144 -3.67 -1.45 -6.97
N ALA A 145 -4.20 -0.48 -6.23
CA ALA A 145 -5.51 0.10 -6.51
C ALA A 145 -5.50 1.62 -6.29
N ASP A 146 -6.20 2.35 -7.15
CA ASP A 146 -6.52 3.76 -6.95
C ASP A 146 -7.97 3.87 -6.44
N ILE A 147 -8.18 4.65 -5.38
CA ILE A 147 -9.49 4.82 -4.71
C ILE A 147 -9.78 6.32 -4.59
N ALA A 148 -10.92 6.76 -5.12
CA ALA A 148 -11.34 8.15 -5.01
C ALA A 148 -12.12 8.39 -3.70
N LEU A 149 -11.75 9.42 -2.94
CA LEU A 149 -12.36 9.78 -1.64
C LEU A 149 -13.63 10.65 -1.79
N ASP A 150 -14.01 11.00 -3.01
CA ASP A 150 -15.30 11.64 -3.31
C ASP A 150 -16.44 10.61 -3.38
N SER A 151 -16.13 9.34 -3.62
CA SER A 151 -17.09 8.25 -3.57
C SER A 151 -17.55 7.97 -2.15
N PRO A 152 -18.86 7.90 -1.86
CA PRO A 152 -19.34 7.53 -0.53
C PRO A 152 -18.96 6.10 -0.12
N ALA A 153 -18.54 5.26 -1.08
CA ALA A 153 -18.12 3.88 -0.85
C ALA A 153 -16.61 3.70 -0.66
N TRP A 154 -15.83 4.79 -0.59
CA TRP A 154 -14.36 4.71 -0.53
C TRP A 154 -13.88 3.88 0.68
N GLU A 155 -14.52 4.03 1.85
CA GLU A 155 -14.16 3.31 3.07
C GLU A 155 -14.36 1.81 2.90
N ALA A 156 -15.55 1.42 2.41
CA ALA A 156 -15.88 0.03 2.15
C ALA A 156 -14.95 -0.58 1.09
N THR A 157 -14.59 0.20 0.07
CA THR A 157 -13.67 -0.23 -0.99
C THR A 157 -12.28 -0.50 -0.43
N LEU A 158 -11.71 0.42 0.34
CA LEU A 158 -10.40 0.21 0.94
C LEU A 158 -10.42 -0.95 1.95
N ARG A 159 -11.48 -1.06 2.75
CA ARG A 159 -11.64 -2.16 3.70
C ARG A 159 -11.65 -3.51 3.00
N ALA A 160 -12.49 -3.68 1.98
CA ALA A 160 -12.56 -4.92 1.21
C ALA A 160 -11.20 -5.30 0.62
N ARG A 161 -10.45 -4.34 0.08
CA ARG A 161 -9.09 -4.60 -0.44
C ARG A 161 -8.10 -5.04 0.62
N LEU A 162 -8.18 -4.48 1.84
CA LEU A 162 -7.35 -4.89 2.96
C LEU A 162 -7.76 -6.27 3.49
N GLU A 163 -9.06 -6.58 3.50
CA GLU A 163 -9.58 -7.89 3.88
C GLU A 163 -9.16 -8.98 2.87
N ASP A 164 -9.23 -8.69 1.56
CA ASP A 164 -8.73 -9.59 0.51
C ASP A 164 -7.26 -9.96 0.71
N ILE A 165 -6.44 -9.01 1.19
CA ILE A 165 -5.02 -9.29 1.51
C ILE A 165 -4.92 -10.24 2.70
N ALA A 166 -5.69 -9.98 3.76
CA ALA A 166 -5.66 -10.83 4.95
C ALA A 166 -6.07 -12.27 4.59
N GLU A 167 -7.10 -12.43 3.76
CA GLU A 167 -7.53 -13.73 3.25
C GLU A 167 -6.43 -14.45 2.47
N ARG A 168 -5.73 -13.73 1.57
CA ARG A 168 -4.60 -14.29 0.81
C ARG A 168 -3.39 -14.63 1.68
N ALA A 169 -3.19 -13.95 2.80
CA ALA A 169 -2.06 -14.21 3.70
C ALA A 169 -2.30 -15.40 4.64
N MET A 170 -3.55 -15.82 4.84
CA MET A 170 -3.92 -17.00 5.63
C MET A 170 -3.87 -18.32 4.85
N HIS A 171 -3.87 -18.25 3.52
CA HIS A 171 -3.93 -19.40 2.61
C HIS A 171 -2.60 -19.65 1.92
#